data_AF-A0A1Z1MKK7-F1
#
_entry.id   AF-A0A1Z1MKK7-F1
#
_cell.length_a   1.000
_cell.length_b   1.000
_cell.length_c   1.000
_cell.angle_alpha   90.00
_cell.angle_beta   90.00
_cell.angle_gamma   90.00
#
_symmetry.space_group_name_H-M   'P 1'
#
loop_
_entity.id
_entity.type
_entity.pdbx_description
1 polymer ?
#
loop_
_entity_poly.entity_id
_entity_poly.type
_entity_poly.pdbx_seq_one_letter_code
_entity_poly.pdbx_strand_id
1 'polypeptide(L)' 'MAVPKKRTSKSKSKKAQWKKKALFVSKKSLSLAKSLLFEKSNSFIYLNNKSI' A
#
# COMPACT_ATOMS: atom_id res chain seq x y z
N MET A 1 30.93 0.29 -16.61
CA MET A 1 29.49 0.16 -16.32
C MET A 1 28.72 0.12 -17.64
N ALA A 2 27.73 -0.76 -17.78
CA ALA A 2 26.91 -0.79 -18.99
C ALA A 2 25.94 0.40 -19.01
N VAL A 3 25.92 1.15 -20.12
CA VAL A 3 25.04 2.31 -20.32
C VAL A 3 23.98 1.94 -21.36
N PRO A 4 22.70 2.31 -21.16
CA PRO A 4 21.65 2.03 -22.14
C PRO A 4 21.91 2.79 -23.44
N LYS A 5 22.04 2.06 -24.54
CA LYS A 5 22.23 2.68 -25.88
C LYS A 5 21.00 3.45 -26.35
N LYS A 6 19.81 3.06 -25.89
CA LYS A 6 18.52 3.65 -26.27
C LYS A 6 17.59 3.75 -25.06
N ARG A 7 16.70 4.75 -25.07
CA ARG A 7 15.67 4.92 -24.05
C ARG A 7 14.64 3.78 -24.09
N THR A 8 14.10 3.44 -22.93
CA THR A 8 12.95 2.53 -22.85
C THR A 8 11.69 3.21 -23.39
N SER A 9 10.88 2.48 -24.16
CA SER A 9 9.61 3.00 -24.66
C SER A 9 8.58 3.14 -23.53
N LYS A 10 7.59 4.02 -23.73
CA LYS A 10 6.51 4.24 -22.74
C LYS A 10 5.72 2.96 -22.44
N SER A 11 5.51 2.10 -23.43
CA SER A 11 4.83 0.80 -23.24
C SER A 11 5.64 -0.18 -22.40
N LYS A 12 6.98 -0.14 -22.49
CA LYS A 12 7.88 -1.01 -21.72
C LYS A 12 8.23 -0.45 -20.34
N SER A 13 7.81 0.78 -20.03
CA SER A 13 7.97 1.40 -18.72
C SER A 13 7.28 0.56 -17.64
N LYS A 14 8.02 0.12 -16.63
CA LYS A 14 7.52 -0.76 -15.55
C LYS A 14 6.62 -0.07 -14.52
N LYS A 15 6.19 1.18 -14.77
CA LYS A 15 5.35 1.99 -13.87
C LYS A 15 4.04 1.29 -13.43
N ALA A 16 3.44 0.49 -14.31
CA ALA A 16 2.21 -0.25 -13.98
C ALA A 16 2.40 -1.24 -12.82
N GLN A 17 3.56 -1.89 -12.75
CA GLN A 17 3.88 -2.83 -11.67
C GLN A 17 4.01 -2.12 -10.33
N TRP A 18 4.60 -0.92 -10.31
CA TRP A 18 4.68 -0.07 -9.11
C TRP A 18 3.29 0.34 -8.61
N LYS A 19 2.42 0.80 -9.52
CA LYS A 19 1.03 1.14 -9.19
C LYS A 19 0.24 -0.07 -8.67
N LYS A 20 0.46 -1.25 -9.25
CA LYS A 20 -0.18 -2.50 -8.80
C LYS A 20 0.19 -2.85 -7.37
N LYS A 21 1.45 -2.65 -6.95
CA LYS A 21 1.86 -2.84 -5.55
C LYS A 21 1.12 -1.90 -4.60
N ALA A 22 1.03 -0.61 -4.95
CA ALA A 22 0.31 0.38 -4.16
C ALA A 22 -1.17 0.02 -3.98
N LEU A 23 -1.82 -0.49 -5.03
CA LEU A 23 -3.21 -0.95 -4.99
C LEU A 23 -3.44 -2.11 -3.98
N PHE A 24 -2.48 -3.02 -3.82
CA PHE A 24 -2.62 -4.08 -2.82
C PHE A 24 -2.44 -3.56 -1.40
N VAL A 25 -1.50 -2.63 -1.20
CA VAL A 25 -1.30 -1.99 0.11
C VAL A 25 -2.53 -1.18 0.52
N SER A 26 -3.13 -0.42 -0.40
CA SER A 26 -4.31 0.39 -0.10
C SER A 26 -5.52 -0.47 0.30
N LYS A 27 -5.75 -1.60 -0.37
CA LYS A 27 -6.82 -2.55 0.00
C LYS A 27 -6.66 -3.09 1.41
N LYS A 28 -5.44 -3.48 1.80
CA LYS A 28 -5.14 -3.96 3.16
C LYS A 28 -5.35 -2.86 4.19
N SER A 29 -4.83 -1.66 3.93
CA SER A 29 -4.98 -0.50 4.81
C SER A 29 -6.44 -0.11 5.03
N LEU A 30 -7.26 -0.13 3.98
CA LEU A 30 -8.69 0.18 4.07
C LEU A 30 -9.41 -0.86 4.93
N SER A 31 -9.16 -2.15 4.71
CA SER A 31 -9.75 -3.22 5.51
C SER A 31 -9.41 -3.06 7.00
N LEU A 32 -8.14 -2.73 7.30
CA LEU A 32 -7.69 -2.50 8.67
C LEU A 32 -8.38 -1.28 9.29
N ALA A 33 -8.44 -0.16 8.57
CA ALA A 33 -9.11 1.06 9.06
C ALA A 33 -10.59 0.82 9.36
N LYS A 34 -11.31 0.08 8.51
CA LYS A 34 -12.71 -0.31 8.79
C LYS A 34 -12.82 -1.15 10.06
N SER A 35 -11.93 -2.13 10.23
CA SER A 35 -11.93 -2.98 11.43
C SER A 35 -11.68 -2.18 12.71
N LEU A 36 -10.83 -1.15 12.64
CA LEU A 36 -10.53 -0.26 13.75
C LEU A 36 -11.71 0.64 14.13
N LEU A 37 -12.40 1.22 13.14
CA LEU A 37 -13.53 2.13 13.38
C LEU A 37 -14.70 1.45 14.11
N PHE A 38 -14.90 0.15 13.88
CA PHE A 38 -15.96 -0.62 14.54
C PHE A 38 -15.51 -1.31 15.83
N GLU A 39 -14.27 -1.07 16.30
CA GLU A 39 -13.68 -1.64 17.52
C GLU A 39 -13.74 -3.18 17.61
N LYS A 40 -13.97 -3.85 16.47
CA LYS A 40 -14.12 -5.32 16.37
C LYS A 40 -12.80 -6.00 15.94
N SER A 41 -11.67 -5.36 16.16
CA SER A 41 -10.36 -5.90 15.80
C SER A 41 -9.94 -6.99 16.79
N ASN A 42 -10.02 -8.26 16.38
CA ASN A 42 -9.70 -9.41 17.23
C ASN A 42 -8.19 -9.59 17.51
N SER A 43 -7.30 -9.07 16.65
CA SER A 43 -5.85 -9.31 16.73
C SER A 43 -4.98 -8.05 16.65
N PHE A 44 -5.58 -6.90 16.32
CA PHE A 44 -4.87 -5.64 16.17
C PHE A 44 -5.23 -4.74 17.34
N ILE A 45 -4.25 -4.48 18.21
CA ILE A 45 -4.40 -3.58 19.35
C ILE A 45 -3.96 -2.19 18.90
N TYR A 46 -4.91 -1.27 18.78
CA TYR A 46 -4.60 0.14 18.65
C TYR A 46 -4.64 0.76 20.04
N LEU A 47 -3.47 1.18 20.55
CA LEU A 47 -3.37 1.87 21.83
C LEU A 47 -3.97 3.27 21.69
N ASN A 48 -5.29 3.35 21.85
CA ASN A 48 -5.98 4.61 21.96
C ASN A 48 -5.72 5.12 23.39
N ASN A 49 -4.68 5.93 23.58
CA ASN A 49 -4.46 6.71 24.80
C ASN A 49 -5.53 7.80 24.91
N LYS A 50 -6.80 7.42 24.86
CA LYS A 50 -7.90 8.27 25.24
C LYS A 50 -8.04 8.11 26.75
N SER A 51 -7.12 8.73 27.48
CA SER A 51 -7.40 9.13 28.85
C SER A 51 -8.71 9.91 28.82
N ILE A 52 -9.67 9.44 29.61
CA ILE A 52 -10.98 10.04 29.92
C ILE A 52 -10.99 11.56 29.78
#